data_AF-A0A0C9VJU5-F1
#
_entry.id   AF-A0A0C9VJU5-F1
#
_cell.length_a   1.000
_cell.length_b   1.000
_cell.length_c   1.000
_cell.angle_alpha   90.00
_cell.angle_beta   90.00
_cell.angle_gamma   90.00
#
_symmetry.space_group_name_H-M   'P 1'
#
loop_
_entity.id
_entity.type
_entity.pdbx_description
1 polymer ?
#
loop_
_entity_poly.entity_id
_entity_poly.type
_entity_poly.pdbx_seq_one_letter_code
_entity_poly.pdbx_strand_id
1 'polypeptide(L)'
;MSRFPHRSPRVFHKSFPTMDVVDQCLLTNHVVSFVLKLVCFVGAYSALEIFISHKPLGAPLRRPGDERPMTNGDILGFIAETKFKLILIYGIFEMCFEIFPHLAVCLYRIYRDSPCFPRKLFLGTALLIFTGTFLEQFAVRIFYFYIWKHLPLSYKVSGPIFHVCFIAVQIHGGRICLQISSKMRKECMDMKHQKSGRMLNMEPPSNQPMDLESNLEEANQGLVHSHTNGTESSIVLPMVMREGVPVIDHEIGRD
;
A
#
# COMPACT_ATOMS: atom_id res chain seq x y z
N MET A 1 15.16 -32.75 -5.17
CA MET A 1 15.35 -31.28 -5.17
C MET A 1 15.20 -30.79 -6.61
N SER A 2 13.96 -30.56 -7.04
CA SER A 2 13.59 -30.28 -8.43
C SER A 2 13.80 -28.80 -8.76
N ARG A 3 14.76 -28.51 -9.65
CA ARG A 3 14.95 -27.19 -10.25
C ARG A 3 13.78 -26.91 -11.20
N PHE A 4 12.78 -26.16 -10.74
CA PHE A 4 11.82 -25.58 -11.68
C PHE A 4 12.54 -24.49 -12.50
N PRO A 5 12.54 -24.57 -13.84
CA PRO A 5 13.06 -23.49 -14.66
C PRO A 5 12.08 -22.31 -14.58
N HIS A 6 12.35 -21.40 -13.65
CA HIS A 6 11.55 -20.20 -13.41
C HIS A 6 11.82 -19.18 -14.53
N ARG A 7 11.19 -19.40 -15.68
CA ARG A 7 11.22 -18.50 -16.84
C ARG A 7 10.11 -17.45 -16.70
N SER A 8 10.19 -16.61 -15.66
CA SER A 8 9.33 -15.44 -15.57
C SER A 8 9.80 -14.42 -16.62
N PRO A 9 8.92 -13.91 -17.49
CA PRO A 9 9.29 -12.89 -18.46
C PRO A 9 9.78 -11.64 -17.72
N ARG A 10 11.05 -11.27 -17.96
CA ARG A 10 11.69 -10.11 -17.31
C ARG A 10 11.28 -8.82 -18.01
N VAL A 11 10.04 -8.40 -17.80
CA VAL A 11 9.46 -7.19 -18.42
C VAL A 11 10.29 -5.94 -18.10
N PHE A 12 10.92 -5.87 -16.92
CA PHE A 12 11.63 -4.69 -16.44
C PHE A 12 13.16 -4.72 -16.55
N HIS A 13 13.77 -5.78 -17.11
CA HIS A 13 15.23 -5.93 -17.13
C HIS A 13 15.96 -4.78 -17.84
N LYS A 14 15.35 -4.22 -18.89
CA LYS A 14 15.95 -3.10 -19.65
C LYS A 14 15.91 -1.78 -18.90
N SER A 15 14.89 -1.56 -18.07
CA SER A 15 14.68 -0.30 -17.35
C SER A 15 15.43 -0.23 -16.02
N PHE A 16 15.69 -1.38 -15.39
CA PHE A 16 16.35 -1.47 -14.08
C PHE A 16 17.45 -2.54 -14.07
N PRO A 17 18.53 -2.37 -14.86
CA PRO A 17 19.58 -3.38 -15.00
C PRO A 17 20.36 -3.64 -13.71
N THR A 18 20.35 -2.70 -12.76
CA THR A 18 21.06 -2.77 -11.48
C THR A 18 20.25 -3.41 -10.35
N MET A 19 18.96 -3.67 -10.57
CA MET A 19 18.05 -4.18 -9.53
C MET A 19 18.07 -5.72 -9.49
N ASP A 20 18.15 -6.29 -8.30
CA ASP A 20 18.15 -7.75 -8.13
C ASP A 20 16.88 -8.41 -8.69
N VAL A 21 17.00 -9.66 -9.13
CA VAL A 21 15.92 -10.41 -9.78
C VAL A 21 14.73 -10.59 -8.83
N VAL A 22 14.96 -10.80 -7.53
CA VAL A 22 13.87 -10.93 -6.55
C VAL A 22 13.09 -9.63 -6.44
N ASP A 23 13.81 -8.51 -6.42
CA ASP A 23 13.23 -7.18 -6.35
C ASP A 23 12.45 -6.81 -7.62
N GLN A 24 12.94 -7.22 -8.80
CA GLN A 24 12.24 -7.06 -10.08
C GLN A 24 10.94 -7.87 -10.13
N CYS A 25 10.95 -9.12 -9.64
CA CYS A 25 9.74 -9.95 -9.56
C CYS A 25 8.70 -9.31 -8.62
N LEU A 26 9.13 -8.84 -7.45
CA LEU A 26 8.25 -8.18 -6.49
C LEU A 26 7.68 -6.86 -7.04
N LEU A 27 8.49 -6.07 -7.75
CA LEU A 27 8.01 -4.87 -8.45
C LEU A 27 6.97 -5.23 -9.51
N THR A 28 7.23 -6.26 -10.31
CA THR A 28 6.30 -6.75 -11.34
C THR A 28 4.97 -7.14 -10.71
N ASN A 29 4.99 -7.91 -9.61
CA ASN A 29 3.79 -8.31 -8.89
C ASN A 29 3.01 -7.10 -8.36
N HIS A 30 3.69 -6.08 -7.83
CA HIS A 30 3.04 -4.86 -7.38
C HIS A 30 2.42 -4.06 -8.52
N VAL A 31 3.10 -3.93 -9.66
CA VAL A 31 2.57 -3.22 -10.84
C VAL A 31 1.36 -3.97 -11.40
N VAL A 32 1.43 -5.30 -11.52
CA VAL A 32 0.29 -6.11 -11.98
C VAL A 32 -0.89 -5.99 -11.01
N SER A 33 -0.63 -6.07 -9.70
CA SER A 33 -1.66 -5.88 -8.67
C SER A 33 -2.30 -4.49 -8.76
N PHE A 34 -1.49 -3.45 -8.94
CA PHE A 34 -1.96 -2.07 -9.12
C PHE A 34 -2.85 -1.92 -10.36
N VAL A 35 -2.41 -2.44 -11.51
CA VAL A 35 -3.19 -2.39 -12.77
C VAL A 35 -4.50 -3.15 -12.63
N LEU A 36 -4.47 -4.35 -12.04
CA LEU A 36 -5.68 -5.14 -11.78
C LEU A 36 -6.67 -4.37 -10.90
N LYS A 37 -6.18 -3.72 -9.83
CA LYS A 37 -7.00 -2.86 -8.96
C LYS A 37 -7.59 -1.67 -9.69
N LEU A 38 -6.83 -1.03 -10.56
CA LEU A 38 -7.33 0.09 -11.36
C LEU A 38 -8.45 -0.37 -12.31
N VAL A 39 -8.29 -1.52 -12.95
CA VAL A 39 -9.33 -2.12 -13.83
C VAL A 39 -10.59 -2.44 -13.01
N CYS A 40 -10.44 -3.09 -11.86
CA CYS A 40 -11.56 -3.37 -10.95
C CYS A 40 -12.25 -2.08 -10.48
N PHE A 41 -11.47 -1.04 -10.19
CA PHE A 41 -11.99 0.27 -9.77
C PHE A 41 -12.83 0.93 -10.87
N VAL A 42 -12.37 0.93 -12.12
CA VAL A 42 -13.15 1.44 -13.26
C VAL A 42 -14.45 0.65 -13.43
N GLY A 43 -14.40 -0.69 -13.33
CA GLY A 43 -15.59 -1.53 -13.39
C GLY A 43 -16.57 -1.24 -12.25
N ALA A 44 -16.08 -1.07 -11.02
CA ALA A 44 -16.90 -0.73 -9.86
C ALA A 44 -17.52 0.67 -9.98
N TYR A 45 -16.79 1.65 -10.52
CA TYR A 45 -17.31 2.98 -10.81
C TYR A 45 -18.43 2.94 -11.84
N SER A 46 -18.27 2.20 -12.95
CA SER A 46 -19.34 2.03 -13.94
C SER A 46 -20.59 1.39 -13.32
N ALA A 47 -20.42 0.39 -12.45
CA ALA A 47 -21.53 -0.17 -11.71
C ALA A 47 -22.19 0.90 -10.80
N LEU A 48 -21.40 1.65 -10.03
CA LEU A 48 -21.90 2.73 -9.17
C LEU A 48 -22.73 3.75 -9.96
N GLU A 49 -22.22 4.20 -11.11
CA GLU A 49 -22.88 5.19 -11.97
C GLU A 49 -24.25 4.71 -12.45
N ILE A 50 -24.34 3.45 -12.90
CA ILE A 50 -25.60 2.82 -13.30
C ILE A 50 -26.57 2.81 -12.11
N PHE A 51 -26.10 2.45 -10.92
CA PHE A 51 -26.94 2.39 -9.73
C PHE A 51 -27.42 3.76 -9.24
N ILE A 52 -26.56 4.78 -9.28
CA ILE A 52 -26.92 6.15 -8.87
C ILE A 52 -27.87 6.78 -9.90
N SER A 53 -27.62 6.57 -11.20
CA SER A 53 -28.38 7.21 -12.27
C SER A 53 -29.81 6.67 -12.39
N HIS A 54 -30.02 5.37 -12.15
CA HIS A 54 -31.33 4.75 -12.40
C HIS A 54 -32.30 4.78 -11.21
N LYS A 55 -31.86 5.05 -9.98
CA LYS A 55 -32.74 5.08 -8.81
C LYS A 55 -32.28 6.11 -7.76
N PRO A 56 -33.07 7.17 -7.49
CA PRO A 56 -32.74 8.07 -6.40
C PRO A 56 -32.69 7.27 -5.08
N LEU A 57 -31.65 7.52 -4.28
CA LEU A 57 -31.45 6.91 -2.96
C LEU A 57 -32.69 7.19 -2.10
N GLY A 58 -33.51 6.17 -1.88
CA GLY A 58 -34.73 6.28 -1.07
C GLY A 58 -36.03 6.48 -1.86
N ALA A 59 -36.04 6.28 -3.18
CA ALA A 59 -37.31 6.10 -3.89
C ALA A 59 -38.11 5.01 -3.16
N PRO A 60 -39.35 5.30 -2.70
CA PRO A 60 -40.16 4.27 -2.06
C PRO A 60 -40.30 3.09 -3.04
N LEU A 61 -40.12 1.86 -2.53
CA LEU A 61 -40.30 0.65 -3.32
C LEU A 61 -41.68 0.60 -4.00
N ARG A 62 -42.62 1.31 -3.37
CA ARG A 62 -44.01 1.46 -3.77
C ARG A 62 -44.18 2.72 -4.60
N ARG A 63 -44.75 2.58 -5.79
CA ARG A 63 -45.23 3.73 -6.56
C ARG A 63 -46.33 4.42 -5.76
N PRO A 64 -46.39 5.77 -5.76
CA PRO A 64 -47.53 6.49 -5.21
C PRO A 64 -48.83 5.93 -5.81
N GLY A 65 -49.76 5.46 -4.97
CA GLY A 65 -51.06 4.92 -5.40
C GLY A 65 -51.16 3.40 -5.57
N ASP A 66 -50.09 2.62 -5.38
CA ASP A 66 -50.28 1.17 -5.18
C ASP A 66 -50.93 0.96 -3.81
N GLU A 67 -52.04 0.23 -3.70
CA GLU A 67 -52.72 -0.07 -2.42
C GLU A 67 -52.36 -1.45 -1.85
N ARG A 68 -51.62 -2.26 -2.60
CA ARG A 68 -51.33 -3.65 -2.21
C ARG A 68 -50.59 -3.74 -0.87
N PRO A 69 -50.92 -4.74 -0.03
CA PRO A 69 -50.16 -4.99 1.19
C PRO A 69 -48.71 -5.33 0.82
N MET A 70 -47.77 -4.79 1.60
CA MET A 70 -46.34 -5.01 1.38
C MET A 70 -46.03 -6.50 1.56
N THR A 71 -45.45 -7.13 0.54
CA THR A 71 -45.13 -8.56 0.61
C THR A 71 -43.78 -8.78 1.29
N ASN A 72 -43.56 -9.98 1.84
CA ASN A 72 -42.24 -10.36 2.35
C ASN A 72 -41.17 -10.29 1.26
N GLY A 73 -41.55 -10.48 -0.01
CA GLY A 73 -40.66 -10.32 -1.17
C GLY A 73 -40.17 -8.89 -1.35
N ASP A 74 -41.04 -7.90 -1.17
CA ASP A 74 -40.68 -6.48 -1.29
C ASP A 74 -39.65 -6.07 -0.22
N ILE A 75 -39.85 -6.54 1.02
CA ILE A 75 -38.94 -6.29 2.13
C ILE A 75 -37.57 -6.94 1.85
N LEU A 76 -37.56 -8.19 1.38
CA LEU A 76 -36.33 -8.91 1.06
C LEU A 76 -35.56 -8.25 -0.09
N GLY A 77 -36.27 -7.83 -1.14
CA GLY A 77 -35.69 -7.11 -2.27
C GLY A 77 -35.05 -5.78 -1.86
N PHE A 78 -35.72 -5.01 -1.00
CA PHE A 78 -35.18 -3.77 -0.44
C PHE A 78 -33.89 -3.99 0.36
N ILE A 79 -33.87 -5.03 1.22
CA ILE A 79 -32.69 -5.38 2.03
C ILE A 79 -31.54 -5.79 1.11
N ALA A 80 -31.80 -6.61 0.09
CA ALA A 80 -30.78 -7.04 -0.86
C ALA A 80 -30.20 -5.86 -1.64
N GLU A 81 -31.03 -4.95 -2.15
CA GLU A 81 -30.59 -3.74 -2.86
C GLU A 81 -29.75 -2.85 -1.95
N THR A 82 -30.17 -2.65 -0.69
CA THR A 82 -29.44 -1.86 0.31
C THR A 82 -28.07 -2.47 0.62
N LYS A 83 -28.01 -3.78 0.86
CA LYS A 83 -26.75 -4.50 1.11
C LYS A 83 -25.80 -4.38 -0.06
N PHE A 84 -26.32 -4.56 -1.27
CA PHE A 84 -25.52 -4.46 -2.48
C PHE A 84 -24.92 -3.06 -2.64
N LYS A 85 -25.73 -1.99 -2.46
CA LYS A 85 -25.24 -0.60 -2.49
C LYS A 85 -24.19 -0.34 -1.42
N LEU A 86 -24.40 -0.85 -0.21
CA LEU A 86 -23.45 -0.68 0.89
C LEU A 86 -22.10 -1.36 0.58
N ILE A 87 -22.13 -2.61 0.12
CA ILE A 87 -20.93 -3.36 -0.30
C ILE A 87 -20.21 -2.62 -1.42
N LEU A 88 -20.95 -2.06 -2.39
CA LEU A 88 -20.38 -1.36 -3.52
C LEU A 88 -19.71 -0.04 -3.10
N ILE A 89 -20.33 0.73 -2.18
CA ILE A 89 -19.72 1.93 -1.59
C ILE A 89 -18.43 1.56 -0.86
N TYR A 90 -18.48 0.58 0.05
CA TYR A 90 -17.29 0.13 0.80
C TYR A 90 -16.19 -0.36 -0.13
N GLY A 91 -16.52 -1.22 -1.09
CA GLY A 91 -15.54 -1.79 -2.02
C GLY A 91 -14.85 -0.73 -2.88
N ILE A 92 -15.56 0.32 -3.30
CA ILE A 92 -14.96 1.43 -4.06
C ILE A 92 -13.97 2.21 -3.20
N PHE A 93 -14.33 2.53 -1.96
CA PHE A 93 -13.43 3.20 -1.03
C PHE A 93 -12.22 2.33 -0.69
N GLU A 94 -12.42 1.05 -0.41
CA GLU A 94 -11.35 0.09 -0.13
C GLU A 94 -10.37 0.00 -1.31
N MET A 95 -10.86 -0.15 -2.54
CA MET A 95 -10.01 -0.15 -3.74
C MET A 95 -9.24 1.17 -3.90
N CYS A 96 -9.92 2.32 -3.74
CA CYS A 96 -9.28 3.64 -3.76
C CYS A 96 -8.10 3.70 -2.79
N PHE A 97 -8.30 3.26 -1.54
CA PHE A 97 -7.28 3.40 -0.50
C PHE A 97 -6.19 2.35 -0.60
N GLU A 98 -6.46 1.17 -1.15
CA GLU A 98 -5.44 0.16 -1.38
C GLU A 98 -4.47 0.55 -2.53
N ILE A 99 -4.95 1.31 -3.51
CA ILE A 99 -4.14 1.81 -4.63
C ILE A 99 -2.97 2.69 -4.13
N PHE A 100 -3.18 3.53 -3.11
CA PHE A 100 -2.16 4.49 -2.67
C PHE A 100 -0.94 3.87 -1.98
N PRO A 101 -1.05 2.93 -1.02
CA PRO A 101 0.08 2.17 -0.49
C PRO A 101 0.86 1.42 -1.56
N HIS A 102 0.17 0.81 -2.52
CA HIS A 102 0.85 0.13 -3.64
C HIS A 102 1.64 1.10 -4.50
N LEU A 103 1.04 2.22 -4.85
CA LEU A 103 1.73 3.29 -5.57
C LEU A 103 2.94 3.81 -4.77
N ALA A 104 2.78 3.97 -3.44
CA ALA A 104 3.86 4.40 -2.57
C ALA A 104 5.04 3.43 -2.55
N VAL A 105 4.78 2.12 -2.48
CA VAL A 105 5.82 1.08 -2.53
C VAL A 105 6.50 1.02 -3.90
N CYS A 106 5.73 1.12 -4.99
CA CYS A 106 6.27 1.19 -6.35
C CYS A 106 7.22 2.37 -6.53
N LEU A 107 6.76 3.57 -6.13
CA LEU A 107 7.56 4.79 -6.21
C LEU A 107 8.77 4.75 -5.27
N TYR A 108 8.64 4.16 -4.08
CA TYR A 108 9.77 3.95 -3.17
C TYR A 108 10.87 3.11 -3.83
N ARG A 109 10.50 2.06 -4.57
CA ARG A 109 11.47 1.21 -5.30
C ARG A 109 12.12 1.96 -6.45
N ILE A 110 11.34 2.75 -7.21
CA ILE A 110 11.85 3.51 -8.36
C ILE A 110 12.78 4.64 -7.91
N TYR A 111 12.46 5.34 -6.81
CA TYR A 111 13.19 6.52 -6.34
C TYR A 111 14.12 6.24 -5.16
N ARG A 112 14.69 5.03 -5.10
CA ARG A 112 15.53 4.55 -3.98
C ARG A 112 16.71 5.47 -3.66
N ASP A 113 17.29 6.11 -4.67
CA ASP A 113 18.48 6.96 -4.54
C ASP A 113 18.21 8.33 -3.87
N SER A 114 16.94 8.68 -3.65
CA SER A 114 16.55 10.01 -3.17
C SER A 114 15.69 9.92 -1.89
N PRO A 115 16.28 9.66 -0.70
CA PRO A 115 15.51 9.38 0.53
C PRO A 115 14.57 10.52 0.98
N CYS A 116 14.83 11.75 0.51
CA CYS A 116 13.95 12.91 0.74
C CYS A 116 12.57 12.77 0.07
N PHE A 117 12.48 12.12 -1.09
CA PHE A 117 11.23 12.02 -1.87
C PHE A 117 10.25 11.01 -1.27
N PRO A 118 10.63 9.74 -0.97
CA PRO A 118 9.75 8.78 -0.33
C PRO A 118 9.19 9.25 1.00
N ARG A 119 9.93 10.07 1.76
CA ARG A 119 9.42 10.66 3.01
C ARG A 119 8.14 11.47 2.78
N LYS A 120 8.13 12.35 1.78
CA LYS A 120 6.95 13.16 1.45
C LYS A 120 5.82 12.28 0.91
N LEU A 121 6.18 11.26 0.14
CA LEU A 121 5.24 10.32 -0.44
C LEU A 121 4.50 9.51 0.64
N PHE A 122 5.22 8.84 1.56
CA PHE A 122 4.60 8.06 2.63
C PHE A 122 3.77 8.92 3.59
N LEU A 123 4.20 10.16 3.85
CA LEU A 123 3.39 11.10 4.63
C LEU A 123 2.10 11.48 3.88
N GLY A 124 2.19 11.76 2.57
CA GLY A 124 1.04 12.02 1.72
C GLY A 124 0.08 10.84 1.67
N THR A 125 0.59 9.62 1.51
CA THR A 125 -0.20 8.38 1.56
C THR A 125 -0.89 8.20 2.91
N ALA A 126 -0.21 8.44 4.03
CA ALA A 126 -0.81 8.35 5.35
C ALA A 126 -1.96 9.37 5.54
N LEU A 127 -1.76 10.62 5.10
CA LEU A 127 -2.81 11.64 5.12
C LEU A 127 -3.99 11.26 4.22
N LEU A 128 -3.70 10.71 3.04
CA LEU A 128 -4.72 10.32 2.08
C LEU A 128 -5.56 9.13 2.55
N ILE A 129 -4.93 8.16 3.24
CA ILE A 129 -5.66 7.09 3.94
C ILE A 129 -6.59 7.70 4.99
N PHE A 130 -6.10 8.64 5.81
CA PHE A 130 -6.92 9.25 6.86
C PHE A 130 -8.08 10.10 6.30
N THR A 131 -7.81 10.96 5.31
CA THR A 131 -8.85 11.71 4.59
C THR A 131 -9.84 10.77 3.94
N GLY A 132 -9.32 9.68 3.39
CA GLY A 132 -10.08 8.63 2.78
C GLY A 132 -11.08 7.95 3.70
N THR A 133 -10.57 7.42 4.82
CA THR A 133 -11.35 6.93 5.95
C THR A 133 -12.46 7.90 6.32
N PHE A 134 -12.11 9.19 6.50
CA PHE A 134 -13.08 10.18 6.91
C PHE A 134 -14.22 10.34 5.88
N LEU A 135 -13.89 10.39 4.58
CA LEU A 135 -14.87 10.47 3.51
C LEU A 135 -15.74 9.22 3.42
N GLU A 136 -15.16 8.03 3.57
CA GLU A 136 -15.89 6.76 3.61
C GLU A 136 -16.89 6.74 4.77
N GLN A 137 -16.43 7.06 5.99
CA GLN A 137 -17.30 7.09 7.17
C GLN A 137 -18.41 8.13 7.02
N PHE A 138 -18.12 9.28 6.40
CA PHE A 138 -19.12 10.30 6.12
C PHE A 138 -20.16 9.83 5.10
N ALA A 139 -19.72 9.23 3.99
CA ALA A 139 -20.60 8.71 2.94
C ALA A 139 -21.52 7.60 3.49
N VAL A 140 -20.97 6.66 4.24
CA VAL A 140 -21.75 5.58 4.84
C VAL A 140 -22.71 6.12 5.91
N ARG A 141 -22.29 7.09 6.72
CA ARG A 141 -23.19 7.71 7.71
C ARG A 141 -24.37 8.43 7.04
N ILE A 142 -24.13 9.14 5.94
CA ILE A 142 -25.20 9.75 5.14
C ILE A 142 -26.13 8.67 4.59
N PHE A 143 -25.58 7.59 4.02
CA PHE A 143 -26.37 6.47 3.51
C PHE A 143 -27.23 5.83 4.61
N TYR A 144 -26.67 5.56 5.78
CA TYR A 144 -27.41 5.04 6.94
C TYR A 144 -28.49 6.01 7.41
N PHE A 145 -28.21 7.32 7.43
CA PHE A 145 -29.19 8.32 7.82
C PHE A 145 -30.45 8.28 6.93
N TYR A 146 -30.27 8.14 5.62
CA TYR A 146 -31.39 8.03 4.68
C TYR A 146 -32.20 6.74 4.85
N ILE A 147 -31.54 5.61 5.17
CA ILE A 147 -32.19 4.28 5.23
C ILE A 147 -32.66 3.94 6.66
N TRP A 148 -32.28 4.73 7.66
CA TRP A 148 -32.49 4.46 9.09
C TRP A 148 -33.93 4.08 9.45
N LYS A 149 -34.93 4.71 8.82
CA LYS A 149 -36.35 4.45 9.08
C LYS A 149 -36.80 3.04 8.65
N HIS A 150 -36.15 2.46 7.65
CA HIS A 150 -36.53 1.19 7.05
C HIS A 150 -35.61 0.02 7.45
N LEU A 151 -34.53 0.32 8.17
CA LEU A 151 -33.55 -0.69 8.57
C LEU A 151 -34.07 -1.56 9.73
N PRO A 152 -33.89 -2.90 9.68
CA PRO A 152 -34.18 -3.77 10.82
C PRO A 152 -33.34 -3.39 12.04
N LEU A 153 -33.85 -3.67 13.24
CA LEU A 153 -33.16 -3.33 14.49
C LEU A 153 -31.75 -3.94 14.57
N SER A 154 -31.56 -5.15 14.04
CA SER A 154 -30.24 -5.81 14.01
C SER A 154 -29.18 -4.97 13.31
N TYR A 155 -29.50 -4.34 12.18
CA TYR A 155 -28.55 -3.49 11.44
C TYR A 155 -28.29 -2.15 12.14
N LYS A 156 -29.25 -1.64 12.92
CA LYS A 156 -29.07 -0.44 13.74
C LYS A 156 -28.05 -0.67 14.85
N VAL A 157 -27.97 -1.90 15.36
CA VAL A 157 -26.98 -2.31 16.37
C VAL A 157 -25.65 -2.69 15.73
N SER A 158 -25.66 -3.51 14.68
CA SER A 158 -24.42 -4.02 14.07
C SER A 158 -23.66 -2.95 13.30
N GLY A 159 -24.35 -1.99 12.68
CA GLY A 159 -23.72 -0.93 11.87
C GLY A 159 -22.64 -0.15 12.64
N PRO A 160 -22.98 0.48 13.79
CA PRO A 160 -22.01 1.20 14.61
C PRO A 160 -20.82 0.33 15.09
N ILE A 161 -21.07 -0.95 15.40
CA ILE A 161 -20.01 -1.88 15.82
C ILE A 161 -19.00 -2.07 14.70
N PHE A 162 -19.47 -2.36 13.48
CA PHE A 162 -18.59 -2.50 12.32
C PHE A 162 -17.84 -1.20 12.02
N HIS A 163 -18.48 -0.03 12.17
CA HIS A 163 -17.81 1.26 12.01
C HIS A 163 -16.63 1.45 12.97
N VAL A 164 -16.80 1.10 14.24
CA VAL A 164 -15.70 1.17 15.21
C VAL A 164 -14.57 0.23 14.84
N CYS A 165 -14.89 -1.00 14.43
CA CYS A 165 -13.90 -1.97 13.95
C CYS A 165 -13.11 -1.43 12.75
N PHE A 166 -13.79 -0.88 11.74
CA PHE A 166 -13.14 -0.32 10.56
C PHE A 166 -12.25 0.87 10.88
N ILE A 167 -12.71 1.79 11.73
CA ILE A 167 -11.89 2.92 12.19
C ILE A 167 -10.63 2.41 12.91
N ALA A 168 -10.75 1.39 13.76
CA ALA A 168 -9.60 0.81 14.47
C ALA A 168 -8.57 0.22 13.50
N VAL A 169 -9.02 -0.55 12.50
CA VAL A 169 -8.16 -1.14 11.46
C VAL A 169 -7.46 -0.05 10.64
N GLN A 170 -8.19 1.00 10.25
CA GLN A 170 -7.64 2.09 9.43
C GLN A 170 -6.65 2.96 10.23
N ILE A 171 -6.91 3.22 11.51
CA ILE A 171 -5.95 3.86 12.43
C ILE A 171 -4.68 3.01 12.56
N HIS A 172 -4.83 1.68 12.69
CA HIS A 172 -3.70 0.77 12.77
C HIS A 172 -2.84 0.84 11.49
N GLY A 173 -3.47 0.79 10.31
CA GLY A 173 -2.78 0.96 9.02
C GLY A 173 -2.06 2.30 8.91
N GLY A 174 -2.70 3.40 9.30
CA GLY A 174 -2.10 4.74 9.32
C GLY A 174 -0.88 4.82 10.24
N ARG A 175 -0.92 4.17 11.42
CA ARG A 175 0.22 4.12 12.35
C ARG A 175 1.43 3.41 11.73
N ILE A 176 1.22 2.30 11.02
CA ILE A 176 2.30 1.58 10.33
C ILE A 176 2.94 2.49 9.28
N CYS A 177 2.15 3.18 8.45
CA CYS A 177 2.68 4.12 7.45
C CYS A 177 3.49 5.26 8.09
N LEU A 178 3.01 5.81 9.21
CA LEU A 178 3.73 6.85 9.95
C LEU A 178 5.05 6.35 10.53
N GLN A 179 5.09 5.12 11.07
CA GLN A 179 6.31 4.51 11.58
C GLN A 179 7.35 4.32 10.46
N ILE A 180 6.93 3.82 9.30
CA ILE A 180 7.80 3.67 8.11
C ILE A 180 8.34 5.05 7.68
N SER A 181 7.48 6.07 7.59
CA SER A 181 7.89 7.43 7.23
C SER A 181 8.90 8.03 8.22
N SER A 182 8.73 7.74 9.51
CA SER A 182 9.60 8.21 10.58
C SER A 182 10.97 7.54 10.53
N LYS A 183 11.01 6.24 10.20
CA LYS A 183 12.27 5.51 9.98
C LYS A 183 13.04 6.09 8.79
N MET A 184 12.37 6.27 7.65
CA MET A 184 12.96 6.87 6.45
C MET A 184 13.49 8.29 6.70
N ARG A 185 12.83 9.06 7.58
CA ARG A 185 13.29 10.40 7.98
C ARG A 185 14.63 10.35 8.71
N LYS A 186 14.88 9.36 9.58
CA LYS A 186 16.14 9.21 10.31
C LYS A 186 17.29 8.92 9.36
N GLU A 187 17.13 7.93 8.48
CA GLU A 187 18.12 7.55 7.48
C GLU A 187 18.51 8.75 6.58
N CYS A 188 17.54 9.59 6.22
CA CYS A 188 17.79 10.80 5.44
C CYS A 188 18.63 11.85 6.20
N MET A 189 18.46 11.98 7.52
CA MET A 189 19.24 12.93 8.33
C MET A 189 20.68 12.42 8.52
N ASP A 190 20.86 11.12 8.72
CA ASP A 190 22.17 10.50 8.89
C ASP A 190 23.04 10.68 7.63
N MET A 191 22.44 10.50 6.44
CA MET A 191 23.13 10.77 5.17
C MET A 191 23.55 12.24 5.01
N LYS A 192 22.74 13.19 5.50
CA LYS A 192 23.10 14.62 5.46
C LYS A 192 24.26 14.93 6.40
N HIS A 193 24.26 14.37 7.61
CA HIS A 193 25.35 14.55 8.56
C HIS A 193 26.65 13.94 8.05
N GLN A 194 26.60 12.73 7.46
CA GLN A 194 27.78 12.10 6.86
C GLN A 194 28.36 12.94 5.71
N LYS A 195 27.49 13.51 4.86
CA LYS A 195 27.93 14.40 3.77
C LYS A 195 28.55 15.70 4.29
N SER A 196 27.94 16.33 5.30
CA SER A 196 28.46 17.55 5.92
C SER A 196 29.81 17.32 6.63
N GLY A 197 29.97 16.18 7.31
CA GLY A 197 31.23 15.80 7.96
C GLY A 197 32.36 15.55 6.98
N ARG A 198 32.08 14.91 5.83
CA ARG A 198 33.10 14.75 4.75
C ARG A 198 33.55 16.08 4.16
N MET A 199 32.66 17.06 4.02
CA MET A 199 33.04 18.37 3.45
C MET A 199 33.93 19.18 4.39
N LEU A 200 33.79 19.03 5.71
CA LEU A 200 34.67 19.68 6.69
C LEU A 200 36.05 19.03 6.77
N ASN A 201 36.17 17.73 6.44
CA ASN A 201 37.45 17.01 6.38
C ASN A 201 38.11 17.05 4.99
N MET A 202 37.52 17.70 4.00
CA MET A 202 38.25 18.14 2.81
C MET A 202 39.12 19.33 3.24
N GLU A 203 40.28 19.02 3.82
CA GLU A 203 41.38 19.97 3.92
C GLU A 203 41.58 20.57 2.51
N PRO A 204 41.67 21.90 2.36
CA PRO A 204 41.91 22.50 1.05
C PRO A 204 43.15 21.83 0.46
N PRO A 205 43.15 21.48 -0.85
CA PRO A 205 44.31 20.87 -1.47
C PRO A 205 45.52 21.73 -1.12
N SER A 206 46.39 21.18 -0.28
CA SER A 206 47.67 21.77 0.03
C SER A 206 48.31 22.09 -1.32
N ASN A 207 48.71 23.34 -1.53
CA ASN A 207 49.38 23.83 -2.73
C ASN A 207 50.77 23.18 -2.89
N GLN A 208 50.83 21.86 -2.92
CA GLN A 208 52.03 21.15 -3.33
C GLN A 208 52.07 21.15 -4.86
N PRO A 209 53.17 21.66 -5.46
CA PRO A 209 53.35 21.60 -6.89
C PRO A 209 53.27 20.14 -7.34
N MET A 210 52.36 19.92 -8.28
CA MET A 210 52.00 18.60 -8.80
C MET A 210 53.20 18.06 -9.59
N ASP A 211 53.99 17.19 -8.97
CA ASP A 211 55.10 16.50 -9.64
C ASP A 211 54.50 15.33 -10.44
N LEU A 212 54.23 15.62 -11.72
CA LEU A 212 53.43 14.80 -12.64
C LEU A 212 54.11 13.47 -13.01
N GLU A 213 55.39 13.31 -12.68
CA GLU A 213 56.23 12.21 -13.16
C GLU A 213 56.17 10.95 -12.27
N SER A 214 55.83 11.09 -10.98
CA SER A 214 55.87 9.96 -10.03
C SER A 214 54.59 9.10 -9.99
N ASN A 215 53.44 9.64 -10.43
CA ASN A 215 52.15 8.93 -10.36
C ASN A 215 51.88 7.98 -11.54
N LEU A 216 52.70 8.01 -12.59
CA LEU A 216 52.53 7.10 -13.73
C LEU A 216 53.11 5.70 -13.46
N GLU A 217 54.09 5.58 -12.56
CA GLU A 217 54.68 4.28 -12.21
C GLU A 217 53.84 3.50 -11.17
N GLU A 218 53.16 4.20 -10.26
CA GLU A 218 52.37 3.55 -9.19
C GLU A 218 51.03 2.97 -9.71
N ALA A 219 50.50 3.53 -10.80
CA ALA A 219 49.28 3.02 -11.45
C ALA A 219 49.45 1.64 -12.11
N ASN A 220 50.68 1.21 -12.39
CA ASN A 220 50.95 -0.10 -13.01
C ASN A 220 51.18 -1.25 -12.03
N GLN A 221 51.38 -0.97 -10.73
CA GLN A 221 51.69 -2.02 -9.74
C GLN A 221 50.48 -2.43 -8.87
N GLY A 222 49.40 -1.64 -8.85
CA GLY A 222 48.24 -1.88 -7.98
C GLY A 222 47.19 -2.89 -8.48
N LEU A 223 47.26 -3.34 -9.74
CA LEU A 223 46.20 -4.17 -10.36
C LEU A 223 46.32 -5.68 -10.08
N VAL A 224 47.15 -6.12 -9.13
CA VAL A 224 47.39 -7.56 -8.88
C VAL A 224 46.88 -8.05 -7.52
N HIS A 225 46.56 -7.18 -6.53
CA HIS A 225 46.45 -7.67 -5.15
C HIS A 225 45.15 -7.46 -4.36
N SER A 226 44.06 -6.91 -4.92
CA SER A 226 42.85 -6.69 -4.12
C SER A 226 41.72 -7.66 -4.46
N HIS A 227 41.82 -8.91 -3.98
CA HIS A 227 40.72 -9.87 -4.09
C HIS A 227 40.66 -10.87 -2.93
N THR A 228 40.62 -10.44 -1.67
CA THR A 228 40.14 -11.29 -0.57
C THR A 228 39.62 -10.46 0.60
N ASN A 229 38.47 -10.89 1.14
CA ASN A 229 37.84 -10.52 2.42
C ASN A 229 36.74 -9.43 2.37
N GLY A 230 35.57 -9.84 1.87
CA GLY A 230 34.30 -9.20 2.19
C GLY A 230 33.54 -10.02 3.24
N THR A 231 33.54 -9.54 4.47
CA THR A 231 32.71 -10.03 5.58
C THR A 231 31.26 -9.63 5.32
N GLU A 232 30.41 -10.60 5.04
CA GLU A 232 28.97 -10.40 4.88
C GLU A 232 28.31 -10.02 6.21
N SER A 233 28.10 -8.71 6.43
CA SER A 233 27.06 -8.25 7.34
C SER A 233 25.78 -8.03 6.54
N SER A 234 25.08 -9.14 6.28
CA SER A 234 23.70 -9.11 5.78
C SER A 234 22.80 -8.60 6.90
N ILE A 235 22.56 -7.28 6.93
CA ILE A 235 21.37 -6.72 7.55
C ILE A 235 20.19 -7.10 6.65
N VAL A 236 19.68 -8.31 6.89
CA VAL A 236 18.38 -8.76 6.42
C VAL A 236 17.35 -7.83 7.05
N LEU A 237 16.89 -6.84 6.29
CA LEU A 237 15.66 -6.11 6.59
C LEU A 237 14.53 -7.16 6.64
N PRO A 238 13.86 -7.39 7.78
CA PRO A 238 12.67 -8.21 7.81
C PRO A 238 11.54 -7.34 7.25
N MET A 239 11.48 -7.23 5.92
CA MET A 239 10.30 -6.76 5.20
C MET A 239 9.60 -7.97 4.57
N VAL A 240 9.58 -9.08 5.30
CA VAL A 240 8.56 -10.11 5.17
C VAL A 240 7.42 -9.64 6.07
N MET A 241 6.33 -9.16 5.46
CA MET A 241 5.01 -9.21 6.10
C MET A 241 4.77 -10.68 6.43
N ARG A 242 5.17 -11.10 7.62
CA ARG A 242 4.93 -12.45 8.12
C ARG A 242 3.45 -12.46 8.46
N GLU A 243 2.62 -12.98 7.55
CA GLU A 243 1.31 -13.51 7.89
C GLU A 243 1.55 -14.65 8.91
N GLY A 244 1.57 -14.27 10.18
CA GLY A 244 1.55 -15.20 11.29
C GLY A 244 0.13 -15.72 11.46
N VAL A 245 -0.23 -16.74 10.69
CA VAL A 245 -1.28 -17.67 11.09
C VAL A 245 -0.73 -18.44 12.31
N PRO A 246 -1.35 -18.37 13.50
CA PRO A 246 -0.94 -19.22 14.61
C PRO A 246 -1.23 -20.67 14.23
N VAL A 247 -0.17 -21.48 14.13
CA VAL A 247 -0.28 -22.94 14.10
C VAL A 247 -0.74 -23.36 15.49
N ILE A 248 -2.00 -23.74 15.60
CA ILE A 248 -2.53 -24.43 16.78
C ILE A 248 -2.04 -25.87 16.66
N ASP A 249 -0.95 -26.19 17.35
CA ASP A 249 -0.54 -27.57 17.56
C ASP A 249 -1.56 -28.25 18.48
N HIS A 250 -2.49 -28.99 17.87
CA HIS A 250 -3.34 -29.93 18.58
C HIS A 250 -2.47 -31.14 18.96
N GLU A 251 -1.97 -31.17 20.20
CA GLU A 251 -1.53 -32.42 20.82
C GLU A 251 -2.75 -33.35 20.93
N ILE A 252 -2.81 -34.33 20.04
CA ILE A 252 -3.65 -35.52 20.21
C ILE A 252 -2.91 -36.39 21.23
N GLY A 253 -3.36 -36.29 22.48
CA GLY A 253 -3.02 -37.23 23.54
C GLY A 253 -3.45 -38.64 23.12
N ARG A 254 -2.47 -39.54 23.09
CA ARG A 254 -2.70 -40.98 23.19
C ARG A 254 -2.75 -41.31 24.68
N ASP A 255 -3.94 -41.67 25.15
CA ASP A 255 -4.19 -42.60 26.24
C ASP A 255 -5.40 -43.47 25.84
#